data_AF-A0AAE5BUF0-F1
#
_entry.id   AF-A0AAE5BUF0-F1
#
_cell.length_a   1.000
_cell.length_b   1.000
_cell.length_c   1.000
_cell.angle_alpha   90.00
_cell.angle_beta   90.00
_cell.angle_gamma   90.00
#
_symmetry.space_group_name_H-M   'P 1'
#
loop_
_entity.id
_entity.type
_entity.pdbx_description
1 polymer ?
#
loop_
_entity_poly.entity_id
_entity_poly.type
_entity_poly.pdbx_seq_one_letter_code
_entity_poly.pdbx_strand_id
1 'polypeptide(L)'
;MAEASQTIDASGDLSILSNGALVTVESTGLLTCPTDHSLVDIEAERIVMTNLGQILTEGRSWQPGIALMGDEILLTNVGTISAGITVHGGQVDFRNEGTISGEVWLGGTVIVVNTGIMGDADLGSERVEVTNAGQMGWVLLSGGDDIYREVGQGRADMLFASSGDDLILGGRSYSYMWGDEGCDTLAGGGGGDWLFGGTDNDVLRSWGDGFSLLSGDEGDDLVSSGRGGHDHLFGGMGQDTLRGGDGQDDLSGGGGRDWLNGGEGNDTIEGGWGSDTLSGGAGADLFLFTQRSSGEDRVRDFHQGEDLIRLGRELHLVTGFSGQAGEVRIADANRIEGDRDGDGQADWAVTFLGVGALALSDFG
;
A
#
# COMPACT_ATOMS: atom_id res chain seq x y z
N MET A 1 17.90 44.66 11.63
CA MET A 1 17.02 43.47 11.63
C MET A 1 15.66 43.95 12.05
N ALA A 2 14.68 43.95 11.15
CA ALA A 2 13.32 44.39 11.47
C ALA A 2 12.46 43.14 11.59
N GLU A 3 12.04 42.81 12.80
CA GLU A 3 10.99 41.82 13.07
C GLU A 3 9.65 42.49 12.74
N ALA A 4 8.89 41.93 11.81
CA ALA A 4 7.49 42.29 11.63
C ALA A 4 6.65 41.29 12.44
N SER A 5 6.34 41.64 13.69
CA SER A 5 5.29 40.96 14.46
C SER A 5 3.99 41.72 14.23
N GLN A 6 3.01 41.08 13.58
CA GLN A 6 1.66 41.64 13.44
C GLN A 6 0.66 40.73 14.17
N THR A 7 -0.15 41.36 15.02
CA THR A 7 -1.35 40.75 15.60
C THR A 7 -2.53 41.06 14.68
N ILE A 8 -3.23 40.04 14.18
CA ILE A 8 -4.44 40.22 13.38
C ILE A 8 -5.55 40.73 14.32
N ASP A 9 -6.05 41.94 14.08
CA ASP A 9 -7.24 42.43 14.78
C ASP A 9 -8.52 41.92 14.10
N ALA A 10 -9.66 42.09 14.78
CA ALA A 10 -10.96 41.52 14.40
C ALA A 10 -11.53 41.99 13.05
N SER A 11 -10.79 42.79 12.27
CA SER A 11 -11.20 43.30 10.95
C SER A 11 -10.76 42.47 9.75
N GLY A 12 -9.86 41.50 9.91
CA GLY A 12 -9.58 40.46 8.90
C GLY A 12 -8.74 40.87 7.69
N ASP A 13 -8.25 42.10 7.59
CA ASP A 13 -7.36 42.52 6.49
C ASP A 13 -5.88 42.27 6.83
N LEU A 14 -5.25 41.32 6.13
CA LEU A 14 -3.79 41.11 6.17
C LEU A 14 -3.21 41.27 4.76
N SER A 15 -2.42 42.32 4.55
CA SER A 15 -1.55 42.45 3.37
C SER A 15 -0.11 42.67 3.83
N ILE A 16 0.68 41.60 3.84
CA ILE A 16 2.12 41.65 4.16
C ILE A 16 2.90 41.48 2.86
N LEU A 17 3.21 42.59 2.19
CA LEU A 17 4.29 42.63 1.21
C LEU A 17 5.59 42.83 2.00
N SER A 18 6.30 41.75 2.33
CA SER A 18 7.60 41.85 2.99
C SER A 18 8.68 41.17 2.16
N ASN A 19 9.75 41.90 1.84
CA ASN A 19 11.00 41.28 1.37
C ASN A 19 11.86 40.97 2.62
N GLY A 20 11.29 40.25 3.59
CA GLY A 20 11.82 40.08 4.96
C GLY A 20 12.35 38.66 5.26
N ALA A 21 13.16 38.55 6.32
CA ALA A 21 13.77 37.29 6.74
C ALA A 21 12.88 36.41 7.66
N LEU A 22 11.88 36.98 8.35
CA LEU A 22 10.97 36.25 9.23
C LEU A 22 9.61 36.97 9.36
N VAL A 23 8.51 36.22 9.17
CA VAL A 23 7.13 36.65 9.44
C VAL A 23 6.54 35.78 10.55
N THR A 24 5.93 36.39 11.58
CA THR A 24 5.25 35.67 12.67
C THR A 24 3.82 36.15 12.85
N VAL A 25 2.85 35.23 12.80
CA VAL A 25 1.40 35.48 12.95
C VAL A 25 0.85 34.60 14.07
N GLU A 26 0.38 35.22 15.15
CA GLU A 26 -0.35 34.54 16.23
C GLU A 26 -1.81 35.00 16.23
N SER A 27 -2.76 34.05 16.11
CA SER A 27 -4.20 34.36 16.16
C SER A 27 -4.91 33.54 17.24
N THR A 28 -5.77 34.22 18.01
CA THR A 28 -6.74 33.62 18.94
C THR A 28 -8.18 33.62 18.39
N GLY A 29 -8.38 34.04 17.13
CA GLY A 29 -9.68 34.23 16.47
C GLY A 29 -9.73 33.68 15.03
N LEU A 30 -10.88 33.82 14.36
CA LEU A 30 -11.08 33.35 12.99
C LEU A 30 -10.21 34.17 12.01
N LEU A 31 -9.30 33.51 11.29
CA LEU A 31 -8.68 34.07 10.09
C LEU A 31 -9.74 34.05 8.99
N THR A 32 -10.27 35.21 8.61
CA THR A 32 -11.20 35.35 7.49
C THR A 32 -10.50 36.06 6.34
N CYS A 33 -10.54 35.48 5.14
CA CYS A 33 -10.12 36.17 3.93
C CYS A 33 -11.08 37.34 3.63
N PRO A 34 -10.62 38.44 3.01
CA PRO A 34 -11.50 39.46 2.47
C PRO A 34 -12.54 38.87 1.51
N THR A 35 -13.71 39.48 1.41
CA THR A 35 -14.78 39.03 0.48
C THR A 35 -14.47 39.31 -1.00
N ASP A 36 -13.41 40.07 -1.27
CA ASP A 36 -12.86 40.14 -2.61
C ASP A 36 -11.87 38.97 -2.76
N HIS A 37 -11.91 38.27 -3.88
CA HIS A 37 -11.13 37.05 -4.07
C HIS A 37 -9.64 37.34 -4.32
N SER A 38 -9.02 38.24 -3.56
CA SER A 38 -7.58 38.50 -3.65
C SER A 38 -6.80 37.37 -2.97
N LEU A 39 -5.83 36.82 -3.70
CA LEU A 39 -4.81 35.94 -3.12
C LEU A 39 -4.00 36.75 -2.11
N VAL A 40 -3.90 36.25 -0.88
CA VAL A 40 -2.96 36.79 0.11
C VAL A 40 -1.65 36.04 -0.07
N ASP A 41 -0.73 36.66 -0.79
CA ASP A 41 0.64 36.17 -0.96
C ASP A 41 1.51 36.66 0.21
N ILE A 42 2.15 35.73 0.93
CA ILE A 42 3.14 36.04 1.97
C ILE A 42 4.49 35.50 1.53
N GLU A 43 5.44 36.40 1.23
CA GLU A 43 6.81 36.07 0.87
C GLU A 43 7.78 36.37 2.05
N ALA A 44 8.59 35.40 2.49
CA ALA A 44 9.65 35.60 3.49
C ALA A 44 10.68 34.45 3.52
N GLU A 45 11.92 34.67 4.00
CA GLU A 45 12.88 33.55 4.21
C GLU A 45 12.33 32.53 5.24
N ARG A 46 11.60 33.00 6.26
CA ARG A 46 10.94 32.15 7.27
C ARG A 46 9.53 32.64 7.62
N ILE A 47 8.57 31.74 7.77
CA ILE A 47 7.18 32.03 8.15
C ILE A 47 6.80 31.19 9.36
N VAL A 48 6.20 31.80 10.40
CA VAL A 48 5.64 31.12 11.57
C VAL A 48 4.19 31.55 11.76
N MET A 49 3.23 30.62 11.65
CA MET A 49 1.81 30.88 11.94
C MET A 49 1.32 29.95 13.04
N THR A 50 0.66 30.51 14.05
CA THR A 50 0.06 29.75 15.16
C THR A 50 -1.40 30.13 15.34
N ASN A 51 -2.28 29.13 15.21
CA ASN A 51 -3.72 29.23 15.51
C ASN A 51 -4.03 28.49 16.83
N LEU A 52 -4.40 29.26 17.85
CA LEU A 52 -4.67 28.76 19.21
C LEU A 52 -6.18 28.59 19.50
N GLY A 53 -7.04 28.61 18.48
CA GLY A 53 -8.49 28.84 18.63
C GLY A 53 -9.31 27.80 19.42
N GLN A 54 -10.22 28.30 20.28
CA GLN A 54 -11.28 27.53 20.94
C GLN A 54 -12.43 27.13 19.98
N ILE A 55 -13.01 25.95 20.26
CA ILE A 55 -14.16 25.31 19.59
C ILE A 55 -15.34 26.28 19.44
N LEU A 56 -15.82 26.52 18.20
CA LEU A 56 -17.14 27.09 17.95
C LEU A 56 -17.82 26.37 16.77
N THR A 57 -18.96 25.74 17.09
CA THR A 57 -19.82 24.93 16.22
C THR A 57 -20.38 25.68 15.01
N GLU A 58 -20.54 24.91 13.92
CA GLU A 58 -21.28 25.14 12.65
C GLU A 58 -21.19 26.53 12.01
N GLY A 59 -20.52 26.59 10.84
CA GLY A 59 -20.64 27.68 9.87
C GLY A 59 -19.42 28.61 9.74
N ARG A 60 -18.20 28.12 9.98
CA ARG A 60 -16.98 28.95 9.85
C ARG A 60 -15.96 28.24 8.99
N SER A 61 -15.82 28.75 7.77
CA SER A 61 -14.94 28.26 6.74
C SER A 61 -13.72 29.17 6.60
N TRP A 62 -12.52 28.62 6.44
CA TRP A 62 -11.53 29.30 5.59
C TRP A 62 -12.16 29.37 4.18
N GLN A 63 -11.92 30.42 3.38
CA GLN A 63 -12.30 30.45 1.97
C GLN A 63 -11.01 30.52 1.15
N PRO A 64 -10.98 29.96 -0.07
CA PRO A 64 -9.74 29.74 -0.82
C PRO A 64 -8.92 31.03 -1.00
N GLY A 65 -7.58 30.94 -0.86
CA GLY A 65 -6.68 31.96 -1.39
C GLY A 65 -5.52 32.48 -0.52
N ILE A 66 -4.97 31.71 0.42
CA ILE A 66 -3.70 32.09 1.08
C ILE A 66 -2.56 31.27 0.47
N ALA A 67 -1.60 31.97 -0.13
CA ALA A 67 -0.38 31.40 -0.70
C ALA A 67 0.81 31.82 0.16
N LEU A 68 1.51 30.84 0.75
CA LEU A 68 2.72 31.08 1.54
C LEU A 68 3.94 30.73 0.70
N MET A 69 4.91 31.64 0.62
CA MET A 69 6.15 31.47 -0.15
C MET A 69 7.35 31.76 0.76
N GLY A 70 8.17 30.74 1.06
CA GLY A 70 9.36 30.93 1.89
C GLY A 70 10.28 29.72 1.96
N ASP A 71 11.47 29.88 2.54
CA ASP A 71 12.46 28.79 2.64
C ASP A 71 12.17 27.85 3.83
N GLU A 72 11.61 28.36 4.93
CA GLU A 72 11.15 27.59 6.10
C GLU A 72 9.77 28.08 6.56
N ILE A 73 8.77 27.20 6.63
CA ILE A 73 7.39 27.54 7.01
C ILE A 73 6.95 26.64 8.16
N LEU A 74 6.63 27.23 9.32
CA LEU A 74 6.12 26.54 10.51
C LEU A 74 4.67 26.93 10.74
N LEU A 75 3.77 25.95 10.68
CA LEU A 75 2.33 26.14 10.88
C LEU A 75 1.89 25.28 12.06
N THR A 76 1.25 25.88 13.07
CA THR A 76 0.66 25.14 14.20
C THR A 76 -0.82 25.45 14.35
N ASN A 77 -1.67 24.43 14.31
CA ASN A 77 -3.12 24.56 14.49
C ASN A 77 -3.63 23.63 15.61
N VAL A 78 -4.53 24.14 16.43
CA VAL A 78 -5.20 23.39 17.52
C VAL A 78 -6.74 23.36 17.32
N GLY A 79 -7.26 23.98 16.23
CA GLY A 79 -8.69 24.08 15.90
C GLY A 79 -9.08 23.35 14.60
N THR A 80 -10.20 23.73 13.95
CA THR A 80 -10.60 23.14 12.66
C THR A 80 -10.09 23.97 11.48
N ILE A 81 -9.43 23.31 10.51
CA ILE A 81 -9.16 23.85 9.17
C ILE A 81 -10.18 23.25 8.22
N SER A 82 -10.91 24.07 7.48
CA SER A 82 -12.00 23.60 6.62
C SER A 82 -11.89 24.14 5.19
N ALA A 83 -10.70 24.58 4.76
CA ALA A 83 -10.46 25.05 3.39
C ALA A 83 -9.00 24.94 2.95
N GLY A 84 -8.83 25.10 1.64
CA GLY A 84 -7.56 25.20 0.91
C GLY A 84 -6.50 26.08 1.57
N ILE A 85 -5.43 25.48 2.08
CA ILE A 85 -4.15 26.17 2.32
C ILE A 85 -3.21 25.76 1.19
N THR A 86 -2.57 26.71 0.50
CA THR A 86 -1.53 26.41 -0.49
C THR A 86 -0.19 26.98 -0.02
N VAL A 87 0.80 26.10 0.11
CA VAL A 87 2.18 26.47 0.47
C VAL A 87 3.08 26.17 -0.73
N HIS A 88 3.91 27.14 -1.10
CA HIS A 88 4.82 27.04 -2.23
C HIS A 88 6.28 27.20 -1.78
N GLY A 89 7.07 26.15 -1.98
CA GLY A 89 8.51 26.15 -1.73
C GLY A 89 8.89 26.03 -0.25
N GLY A 90 10.15 25.64 -0.02
CA GLY A 90 10.76 25.55 1.32
C GLY A 90 10.48 24.27 2.09
N GLN A 91 11.05 24.18 3.30
CA GLN A 91 10.75 23.12 4.28
C GLN A 91 9.53 23.53 5.11
N VAL A 92 8.50 22.67 5.21
CA VAL A 92 7.21 23.00 5.86
C VAL A 92 6.94 22.11 7.08
N ASP A 93 7.11 22.60 8.31
CA ASP A 93 6.66 21.86 9.52
C ASP A 93 5.20 22.27 9.83
N PHE A 94 4.22 21.42 9.48
CA PHE A 94 2.80 21.67 9.70
C PHE A 94 2.25 20.77 10.82
N ARG A 95 2.10 21.30 12.04
CA ARG A 95 1.53 20.57 13.18
C ARG A 95 0.06 20.91 13.36
N ASN A 96 -0.83 19.93 13.28
CA ASN A 96 -2.26 20.19 13.47
C ASN A 96 -2.93 19.26 14.49
N GLU A 97 -3.00 19.69 15.75
CA GLU A 97 -3.69 18.95 16.81
C GLU A 97 -5.24 18.99 16.72
N GLY A 98 -5.80 19.60 15.66
CA GLY A 98 -7.24 19.67 15.40
C GLY A 98 -7.69 18.94 14.11
N THR A 99 -8.87 19.28 13.57
CA THR A 99 -9.49 18.58 12.41
C THR A 99 -9.22 19.33 11.10
N ILE A 100 -8.86 18.60 10.03
CA ILE A 100 -8.83 19.13 8.66
C ILE A 100 -10.00 18.55 7.88
N SER A 101 -10.85 19.41 7.33
CA SER A 101 -12.02 19.03 6.52
C SER A 101 -12.03 19.70 5.13
N GLY A 102 -10.92 20.29 4.70
CA GLY A 102 -10.72 20.88 3.37
C GLY A 102 -9.33 20.56 2.84
N GLU A 103 -9.06 20.85 1.57
CA GLU A 103 -7.79 20.54 0.92
C GLU A 103 -6.62 21.32 1.55
N VAL A 104 -5.44 20.70 1.61
CA VAL A 104 -4.20 21.36 2.01
C VAL A 104 -3.14 20.96 0.99
N TRP A 105 -2.66 21.94 0.23
CA TRP A 105 -1.67 21.81 -0.83
C TRP A 105 -0.33 22.29 -0.31
N LEU A 106 0.66 21.41 -0.22
CA LEU A 106 1.97 21.75 0.33
C LEU A 106 3.04 21.38 -0.71
N GLY A 107 3.67 22.38 -1.30
CA GLY A 107 4.82 22.20 -2.19
C GLY A 107 6.12 22.40 -1.41
N GLY A 108 6.82 21.32 -1.08
CA GLY A 108 8.08 21.34 -0.33
C GLY A 108 8.47 19.97 0.24
N THR A 109 9.74 19.81 0.65
CA THR A 109 10.43 18.50 0.81
C THR A 109 10.16 17.71 2.10
N VAL A 110 9.42 18.24 3.09
CA VAL A 110 9.02 17.47 4.29
C VAL A 110 7.80 18.17 4.90
N ILE A 111 6.70 17.45 5.10
CA ILE A 111 5.57 17.92 5.89
C ILE A 111 5.21 16.89 6.96
N VAL A 112 5.32 17.23 8.25
CA VAL A 112 4.92 16.36 9.38
C VAL A 112 3.50 16.65 9.84
N VAL A 113 2.49 16.06 9.20
CA VAL A 113 1.08 16.32 9.50
C VAL A 113 0.59 15.39 10.62
N ASN A 114 0.55 15.82 11.88
CA ASN A 114 -0.04 15.05 12.99
C ASN A 114 -1.51 15.42 13.18
N THR A 115 -2.49 14.65 12.65
CA THR A 115 -3.88 15.13 12.52
C THR A 115 -4.97 14.07 12.69
N GLY A 116 -6.22 14.52 12.88
CA GLY A 116 -7.42 13.80 12.45
C GLY A 116 -7.94 14.39 11.14
N ILE A 117 -7.44 13.90 10.00
CA ILE A 117 -7.87 14.35 8.66
C ILE A 117 -9.20 13.67 8.28
N MET A 118 -10.15 14.47 7.79
CA MET A 118 -11.35 14.03 7.07
C MET A 118 -11.41 14.78 5.72
N GLY A 119 -10.58 14.41 4.73
CA GLY A 119 -10.58 15.08 3.42
C GLY A 119 -9.37 14.74 2.54
N ASP A 120 -9.44 15.12 1.26
CA ASP A 120 -8.35 15.02 0.28
C ASP A 120 -7.19 15.90 0.75
N ALA A 121 -5.99 15.33 0.90
CA ALA A 121 -4.77 16.09 1.06
C ALA A 121 -3.93 15.76 -0.16
N ASP A 122 -3.55 16.74 -0.96
CA ASP A 122 -2.65 16.58 -2.11
C ASP A 122 -1.31 17.20 -1.69
N LEU A 123 -0.35 16.34 -1.35
CA LEU A 123 0.89 16.69 -0.66
C LEU A 123 2.05 16.40 -1.61
N GLY A 124 2.67 17.45 -2.18
CA GLY A 124 3.38 17.39 -3.45
C GLY A 124 4.76 16.70 -3.51
N SER A 125 5.42 16.97 -4.65
CA SER A 125 6.32 16.11 -5.45
C SER A 125 7.73 15.73 -4.93
N GLU A 126 8.07 15.84 -3.66
CA GLU A 126 9.46 15.57 -3.22
C GLU A 126 9.62 14.67 -1.98
N ARG A 127 8.65 14.68 -1.04
CA ARG A 127 8.53 13.79 0.14
C ARG A 127 7.58 14.38 1.21
N VAL A 128 6.66 13.56 1.70
CA VAL A 128 5.62 13.91 2.68
C VAL A 128 5.69 12.97 3.88
N GLU A 129 5.51 13.45 5.11
CA GLU A 129 5.46 12.59 6.32
C GLU A 129 4.13 12.78 7.09
N VAL A 130 3.13 11.95 6.86
CA VAL A 130 1.83 12.06 7.54
C VAL A 130 1.76 11.14 8.75
N THR A 131 1.26 11.65 9.88
CA THR A 131 0.98 10.88 11.09
C THR A 131 -0.49 11.04 11.51
N ASN A 132 -1.35 10.05 11.30
CA ASN A 132 -2.80 10.16 11.58
C ASN A 132 -3.16 9.60 12.97
N ALA A 133 -3.91 10.37 13.78
CA ALA A 133 -4.34 9.99 15.13
C ALA A 133 -5.70 9.24 15.19
N GLY A 134 -6.27 8.82 14.05
CA GLY A 134 -7.31 7.78 14.01
C GLY A 134 -8.74 8.25 13.74
N GLN A 135 -8.94 9.14 12.76
CA GLN A 135 -10.27 9.37 12.16
C GLN A 135 -10.29 8.90 10.70
N MET A 136 -11.44 8.39 10.24
CA MET A 136 -11.64 7.89 8.86
C MET A 136 -11.28 8.98 7.85
N GLY A 137 -10.32 8.69 6.98
CA GLY A 137 -9.85 9.60 5.94
C GLY A 137 -9.36 8.84 4.71
N TRP A 138 -9.36 9.55 3.59
CA TRP A 138 -8.63 9.19 2.39
C TRP A 138 -7.40 10.08 2.39
N VAL A 139 -6.22 9.51 2.13
CA VAL A 139 -4.96 10.24 2.07
C VAL A 139 -4.36 9.97 0.70
N LEU A 140 -4.10 11.03 -0.05
CA LEU A 140 -3.37 10.97 -1.30
C LEU A 140 -1.98 11.58 -1.03
N LEU A 141 -0.95 10.77 -1.15
CA LEU A 141 0.42 11.27 -1.18
C LEU A 141 0.74 11.47 -2.67
N SER A 142 1.27 12.64 -3.04
CA SER A 142 1.42 13.01 -4.44
C SER A 142 2.89 13.17 -4.82
N GLY A 143 3.50 12.06 -5.19
CA GLY A 143 4.78 12.02 -5.88
C GLY A 143 5.99 12.30 -4.98
N GLY A 144 7.08 11.58 -5.23
CA GLY A 144 8.27 11.58 -4.37
C GLY A 144 8.20 10.46 -3.33
N ASP A 145 9.24 10.33 -2.52
CA ASP A 145 9.33 9.25 -1.53
C ASP A 145 8.63 9.66 -0.23
N ASP A 146 7.41 9.18 -0.01
CA ASP A 146 6.51 9.58 1.08
C ASP A 146 6.50 8.58 2.26
N ILE A 147 6.08 9.08 3.42
CA ILE A 147 5.92 8.28 4.65
C ILE A 147 4.54 8.57 5.23
N TYR A 148 3.71 7.55 5.33
CA TYR A 148 2.46 7.59 6.11
C TYR A 148 2.55 6.66 7.30
N ARG A 149 2.09 7.16 8.46
CA ARG A 149 1.97 6.35 9.67
C ARG A 149 0.70 6.63 10.43
N GLU A 150 -0.14 5.63 10.58
CA GLU A 150 -1.26 5.70 11.53
C GLU A 150 -0.79 5.44 12.98
N VAL A 151 -1.17 6.31 13.91
CA VAL A 151 -0.93 6.19 15.35
C VAL A 151 -2.27 6.26 16.09
N GLY A 152 -2.94 5.12 16.26
CA GLY A 152 -4.22 5.13 16.96
C GLY A 152 -5.00 3.82 16.99
N GLN A 153 -6.29 3.96 17.27
CA GLN A 153 -7.32 2.93 17.12
C GLN A 153 -8.15 3.22 15.85
N GLY A 154 -7.55 3.87 14.84
CA GLY A 154 -8.29 4.38 13.70
C GLY A 154 -9.03 3.27 12.98
N ARG A 155 -10.05 3.71 12.23
CA ARG A 155 -10.94 2.86 11.45
C ARG A 155 -10.33 2.67 10.07
N ALA A 156 -11.06 2.02 9.16
CA ALA A 156 -10.52 1.74 7.84
C ALA A 156 -10.09 2.99 7.08
N ASP A 157 -8.83 2.99 6.64
CA ASP A 157 -8.17 4.07 5.91
C ASP A 157 -8.04 3.70 4.44
N MET A 158 -8.09 4.71 3.56
CA MET A 158 -7.82 4.57 2.12
C MET A 158 -6.62 5.44 1.78
N LEU A 159 -5.56 4.85 1.25
CA LEU A 159 -4.31 5.56 0.99
C LEU A 159 -3.73 5.24 -0.39
N PHE A 160 -3.22 6.27 -1.06
CA PHE A 160 -2.61 6.20 -2.38
C PHE A 160 -1.28 6.95 -2.35
N ALA A 161 -0.19 6.32 -2.78
CA ALA A 161 1.17 6.84 -2.72
C ALA A 161 1.63 7.51 -4.04
N SER A 162 1.02 7.10 -5.15
CA SER A 162 1.22 7.64 -6.51
C SER A 162 2.56 7.30 -7.15
N SER A 163 3.67 7.95 -6.78
CA SER A 163 4.95 7.70 -7.46
C SER A 163 6.12 7.98 -6.52
N GLY A 164 7.12 7.11 -6.45
CA GLY A 164 8.26 7.25 -5.55
C GLY A 164 8.42 6.01 -4.69
N ASP A 165 9.45 5.97 -3.84
CA ASP A 165 9.64 4.84 -2.93
C ASP A 165 8.97 5.15 -1.57
N ASP A 166 7.74 4.68 -1.37
CA ASP A 166 6.88 5.07 -0.27
C ASP A 166 6.92 4.10 0.93
N LEU A 167 6.73 4.63 2.15
CA LEU A 167 6.56 3.84 3.37
C LEU A 167 5.21 4.13 4.02
N ILE A 168 4.28 3.19 3.90
CA ILE A 168 2.91 3.34 4.39
C ILE A 168 2.66 2.32 5.50
N LEU A 169 2.31 2.83 6.68
CA LEU A 169 2.01 2.02 7.86
C LEU A 169 0.58 2.29 8.34
N GLY A 170 -0.31 1.32 8.12
CA GLY A 170 -1.67 1.28 8.61
C GLY A 170 -1.76 0.98 10.11
N GLY A 171 -2.94 1.22 10.67
CA GLY A 171 -3.20 1.07 12.09
C GLY A 171 -3.69 -0.31 12.50
N ARG A 172 -4.78 -0.36 13.27
CA ARG A 172 -5.31 -1.60 13.88
C ARG A 172 -6.54 -2.16 13.17
N SER A 173 -7.04 -1.45 12.18
CA SER A 173 -8.26 -1.78 11.43
C SER A 173 -7.92 -1.99 9.96
N TYR A 174 -8.89 -2.55 9.23
CA TYR A 174 -8.84 -2.78 7.78
C TYR A 174 -8.27 -1.59 6.99
N SER A 175 -7.14 -1.75 6.32
CA SER A 175 -6.56 -0.69 5.48
C SER A 175 -6.77 -0.96 3.99
N TYR A 176 -6.87 0.09 3.19
CA TYR A 176 -6.82 0.04 1.73
C TYR A 176 -5.64 0.90 1.26
N MET A 177 -4.62 0.31 0.64
CA MET A 177 -3.36 0.97 0.28
C MET A 177 -2.95 0.64 -1.15
N TRP A 178 -2.53 1.66 -1.89
CA TRP A 178 -1.91 1.56 -3.21
C TRP A 178 -0.56 2.29 -3.20
N GLY A 179 0.49 1.60 -3.62
CA GLY A 179 1.82 2.16 -3.85
C GLY A 179 1.89 2.92 -5.18
N ASP A 180 1.35 2.31 -6.25
CA ASP A 180 1.41 2.80 -7.63
C ASP A 180 2.83 2.69 -8.24
N GLU A 181 3.57 3.77 -8.55
CA GLU A 181 4.92 3.66 -9.14
C GLU A 181 6.02 3.72 -8.07
N GLY A 182 7.01 2.83 -8.10
CA GLY A 182 8.22 2.91 -7.27
C GLY A 182 8.34 1.75 -6.28
N CYS A 183 9.44 1.70 -5.50
CA CYS A 183 9.71 0.57 -4.59
C CYS A 183 9.10 0.81 -3.21
N ASP A 184 7.86 0.38 -3.02
CA ASP A 184 7.05 0.73 -1.87
C ASP A 184 7.14 -0.28 -0.72
N THR A 185 6.88 0.20 0.49
CA THR A 185 6.70 -0.62 1.69
C THR A 185 5.34 -0.34 2.30
N LEU A 186 4.39 -1.26 2.07
CA LEU A 186 3.01 -1.17 2.54
C LEU A 186 2.78 -2.15 3.70
N ALA A 187 2.42 -1.63 4.87
CA ALA A 187 2.08 -2.44 6.03
C ALA A 187 0.66 -2.15 6.52
N GLY A 188 -0.29 -3.05 6.28
CA GLY A 188 -1.70 -2.88 6.62
C GLY A 188 -1.99 -2.78 8.13
N GLY A 189 -1.15 -3.42 8.95
CA GLY A 189 -1.31 -3.42 10.40
C GLY A 189 -2.31 -4.49 10.85
N GLY A 190 -3.25 -4.14 11.74
CA GLY A 190 -4.27 -5.07 12.23
C GLY A 190 -5.56 -5.04 11.39
N GLY A 191 -6.43 -6.04 11.53
CA GLY A 191 -7.65 -6.15 10.71
C GLY A 191 -7.42 -6.97 9.45
N GLY A 192 -8.22 -6.74 8.41
CA GLY A 192 -8.02 -7.35 7.10
C GLY A 192 -7.68 -6.28 6.08
N ASP A 193 -6.59 -6.41 5.35
CA ASP A 193 -6.03 -5.29 4.59
C ASP A 193 -6.06 -5.55 3.09
N TRP A 194 -6.21 -4.51 2.29
CA TRP A 194 -6.11 -4.53 0.84
C TRP A 194 -4.89 -3.71 0.45
N LEU A 195 -3.82 -4.38 0.04
CA LEU A 195 -2.54 -3.77 -0.29
C LEU A 195 -2.19 -4.06 -1.75
N PHE A 196 -1.86 -3.04 -2.51
CA PHE A 196 -1.46 -3.14 -3.91
C PHE A 196 -0.13 -2.40 -4.09
N GLY A 197 0.91 -3.10 -4.51
CA GLY A 197 2.25 -2.57 -4.75
C GLY A 197 2.23 -1.62 -5.94
N GLY A 198 2.11 -2.19 -7.13
CA GLY A 198 1.93 -1.44 -8.37
C GLY A 198 3.03 -1.79 -9.35
N THR A 199 3.94 -0.86 -9.62
CA THR A 199 5.11 -1.12 -10.48
C THR A 199 6.40 -0.96 -9.69
N ASP A 200 7.40 -1.76 -10.05
CA ASP A 200 8.69 -1.89 -9.36
C ASP A 200 8.59 -2.82 -8.13
N ASN A 201 9.68 -2.96 -7.37
CA ASN A 201 9.81 -4.04 -6.41
C ASN A 201 9.32 -3.63 -5.02
N ASP A 202 8.20 -4.21 -4.60
CA ASP A 202 7.48 -3.78 -3.41
C ASP A 202 7.61 -4.74 -2.23
N VAL A 203 7.30 -4.22 -1.04
CA VAL A 203 7.20 -4.99 0.21
C VAL A 203 5.82 -4.79 0.82
N LEU A 204 4.97 -5.81 0.70
CA LEU A 204 3.60 -5.80 1.21
C LEU A 204 3.47 -6.69 2.43
N ARG A 205 2.83 -6.16 3.47
CA ARG A 205 2.63 -6.91 4.72
C ARG A 205 1.33 -6.63 5.45
N SER A 206 0.53 -7.66 5.66
CA SER A 206 -0.54 -7.61 6.68
C SER A 206 -0.12 -8.34 7.96
N TRP A 207 -0.63 -7.88 9.11
CA TRP A 207 -0.35 -8.45 10.43
C TRP A 207 -1.59 -8.82 11.22
N GLY A 208 -2.77 -8.53 10.67
CA GLY A 208 -4.05 -8.76 11.32
C GLY A 208 -4.53 -10.19 11.18
N ASP A 209 -5.69 -10.43 11.75
CA ASP A 209 -6.42 -11.71 11.77
C ASP A 209 -7.66 -11.69 10.86
N GLY A 210 -7.86 -10.61 10.12
CA GLY A 210 -8.91 -10.50 9.12
C GLY A 210 -8.42 -10.94 7.75
N PHE A 211 -9.37 -11.29 6.89
CA PHE A 211 -9.13 -11.52 5.46
C PHE A 211 -8.38 -10.35 4.83
N SER A 212 -7.23 -10.63 4.24
CA SER A 212 -6.40 -9.67 3.52
C SER A 212 -6.26 -10.05 2.05
N LEU A 213 -6.14 -9.03 1.19
CA LEU A 213 -5.85 -9.13 -0.23
C LEU A 213 -4.57 -8.35 -0.50
N LEU A 214 -3.50 -9.03 -0.90
CA LEU A 214 -2.22 -8.42 -1.20
C LEU A 214 -1.84 -8.75 -2.66
N SER A 215 -1.47 -7.73 -3.44
CA SER A 215 -1.02 -7.87 -4.84
C SER A 215 0.27 -7.07 -5.05
N GLY A 216 1.36 -7.73 -5.46
CA GLY A 216 2.60 -7.05 -5.86
C GLY A 216 2.47 -6.31 -7.20
N ASP A 217 1.74 -6.92 -8.14
CA ASP A 217 1.46 -6.42 -9.49
C ASP A 217 2.64 -6.55 -10.48
N GLU A 218 3.47 -5.54 -10.73
CA GLU A 218 4.66 -5.64 -11.60
C GLU A 218 5.94 -5.42 -10.78
N GLY A 219 6.82 -6.41 -10.66
CA GLY A 219 8.02 -6.27 -9.84
C GLY A 219 8.54 -7.60 -9.34
N ASP A 220 9.73 -7.60 -8.75
CA ASP A 220 10.20 -8.70 -7.91
C ASP A 220 9.77 -8.42 -6.46
N ASP A 221 8.58 -8.87 -6.06
CA ASP A 221 7.90 -8.42 -4.84
C ASP A 221 8.10 -9.34 -3.62
N LEU A 222 8.00 -8.75 -2.43
CA LEU A 222 7.90 -9.48 -1.17
C LEU A 222 6.51 -9.28 -0.56
N VAL A 223 5.67 -10.29 -0.71
CA VAL A 223 4.27 -10.27 -0.24
C VAL A 223 4.10 -11.22 0.95
N SER A 224 3.60 -10.72 2.07
CA SER A 224 3.39 -11.55 3.26
C SER A 224 2.16 -11.20 4.08
N SER A 225 1.38 -12.21 4.43
CA SER A 225 0.35 -12.13 5.47
C SER A 225 0.88 -12.68 6.79
N GLY A 226 0.17 -12.31 7.85
CA GLY A 226 0.63 -12.45 9.23
C GLY A 226 -0.04 -13.59 9.96
N ARG A 227 -1.14 -13.27 10.66
CA ARG A 227 -1.68 -14.06 11.78
C ARG A 227 -3.13 -14.43 11.53
N GLY A 228 -3.40 -15.61 11.00
CA GLY A 228 -4.77 -16.06 10.75
C GLY A 228 -5.35 -15.32 9.55
N GLY A 229 -6.64 -15.52 9.30
CA GLY A 229 -7.29 -15.03 8.10
C GLY A 229 -7.43 -16.11 7.04
N HIS A 230 -7.98 -15.72 5.91
CA HIS A 230 -8.10 -16.55 4.72
C HIS A 230 -7.56 -15.69 3.58
N ASP A 231 -6.26 -15.50 3.54
CA ASP A 231 -5.68 -14.37 2.84
C ASP A 231 -5.41 -14.71 1.38
N HIS A 232 -5.53 -13.71 0.51
CA HIS A 232 -5.27 -13.86 -0.91
C HIS A 232 -4.02 -13.08 -1.28
N LEU A 233 -2.99 -13.79 -1.74
CA LEU A 233 -1.69 -13.24 -2.07
C LEU A 233 -1.39 -13.46 -3.55
N PHE A 234 -1.13 -12.37 -4.25
CA PHE A 234 -0.74 -12.36 -5.66
C PHE A 234 0.65 -11.72 -5.77
N GLY A 235 1.60 -12.42 -6.41
CA GLY A 235 2.89 -11.85 -6.77
C GLY A 235 2.71 -10.89 -7.93
N GLY A 236 2.47 -11.45 -9.11
CA GLY A 236 2.17 -10.66 -10.30
C GLY A 236 3.15 -11.00 -11.41
N MET A 237 3.86 -10.01 -11.94
CA MET A 237 4.89 -10.19 -12.96
C MET A 237 6.26 -9.94 -12.34
N GLY A 238 7.15 -10.93 -12.33
CA GLY A 238 8.51 -10.82 -11.83
C GLY A 238 8.85 -12.01 -10.94
N GLN A 239 9.91 -11.91 -10.15
CA GLN A 239 10.37 -12.98 -9.25
C GLN A 239 9.92 -12.71 -7.83
N ASP A 240 8.76 -13.26 -7.49
CA ASP A 240 8.07 -12.90 -6.26
C ASP A 240 8.37 -13.85 -5.10
N THR A 241 8.24 -13.35 -3.88
CA THR A 241 8.31 -14.12 -2.64
C THR A 241 7.02 -13.94 -1.86
N LEU A 242 6.19 -14.98 -1.81
CA LEU A 242 4.89 -14.99 -1.13
C LEU A 242 4.91 -15.85 0.15
N ARG A 243 4.28 -15.35 1.21
CA ARG A 243 4.12 -16.04 2.51
C ARG A 243 2.71 -15.87 3.07
N GLY A 244 1.91 -16.94 3.13
CA GLY A 244 0.54 -16.93 3.68
C GLY A 244 0.48 -16.77 5.21
N GLY A 245 1.39 -17.40 5.94
CA GLY A 245 1.43 -17.27 7.40
C GLY A 245 0.51 -18.28 8.07
N ASP A 246 -0.26 -17.87 9.08
CA ASP A 246 -1.29 -18.76 9.64
C ASP A 246 -2.61 -18.49 8.90
N GLY A 247 -3.42 -19.49 8.54
CA GLY A 247 -4.66 -19.22 7.82
C GLY A 247 -5.20 -20.41 7.03
N GLN A 248 -6.09 -20.15 6.08
CA GLN A 248 -6.18 -21.00 4.88
C GLN A 248 -6.08 -20.03 3.72
N ASP A 249 -4.92 -19.97 3.10
CA ASP A 249 -4.54 -18.87 2.22
C ASP A 249 -4.52 -19.33 0.76
N ASP A 250 -4.84 -18.41 -0.14
CA ASP A 250 -4.77 -18.61 -1.58
C ASP A 250 -3.58 -17.81 -2.13
N LEU A 251 -2.54 -18.51 -2.59
CA LEU A 251 -1.30 -17.93 -3.12
C LEU A 251 -1.19 -18.17 -4.63
N SER A 252 -0.91 -17.10 -5.38
CA SER A 252 -0.63 -17.13 -6.82
C SER A 252 0.64 -16.35 -7.14
N GLY A 253 1.68 -17.03 -7.64
CA GLY A 253 2.96 -16.40 -8.02
C GLY A 253 2.79 -15.46 -9.20
N GLY A 254 2.11 -15.94 -10.24
CA GLY A 254 1.80 -15.12 -11.41
C GLY A 254 2.73 -15.47 -12.55
N GLY A 255 3.73 -14.65 -12.85
CA GLY A 255 4.70 -14.96 -13.88
C GLY A 255 6.11 -14.54 -13.53
N GLY A 256 7.02 -15.50 -13.50
CA GLY A 256 8.45 -15.31 -13.34
C GLY A 256 9.05 -16.50 -12.63
N ARG A 257 9.88 -16.30 -11.61
CA ARG A 257 10.41 -17.44 -10.84
C ARG A 257 10.12 -17.13 -9.38
N ASP A 258 9.08 -17.78 -8.89
CA ASP A 258 8.49 -17.38 -7.64
C ASP A 258 8.85 -18.35 -6.52
N TRP A 259 8.81 -17.83 -5.30
CA TRP A 259 8.90 -18.62 -4.08
C TRP A 259 7.62 -18.44 -3.28
N LEU A 260 6.83 -19.50 -3.16
CA LEU A 260 5.55 -19.50 -2.45
C LEU A 260 5.64 -20.43 -1.24
N ASN A 261 5.13 -19.95 -0.10
CA ASN A 261 4.97 -20.72 1.12
C ASN A 261 3.61 -20.41 1.76
N GLY A 262 2.73 -21.41 1.81
CA GLY A 262 1.41 -21.31 2.45
C GLY A 262 1.56 -20.98 3.94
N GLY A 263 2.08 -21.93 4.71
CA GLY A 263 2.43 -21.70 6.12
C GLY A 263 1.71 -22.68 7.04
N GLU A 264 1.01 -22.20 8.07
CA GLU A 264 0.08 -23.03 8.82
C GLU A 264 -1.31 -22.89 8.22
N GLY A 265 -1.91 -23.98 7.76
CA GLY A 265 -3.19 -23.84 7.07
C GLY A 265 -3.52 -24.97 6.14
N ASN A 266 -4.67 -24.86 5.48
CA ASN A 266 -4.96 -25.68 4.32
C ASN A 266 -4.92 -24.75 3.12
N ASP A 267 -3.76 -24.61 2.50
CA ASP A 267 -3.50 -23.52 1.58
C ASP A 267 -3.68 -23.96 0.12
N THR A 268 -4.11 -23.04 -0.74
CA THR A 268 -4.12 -23.25 -2.20
C THR A 268 -2.93 -22.52 -2.81
N ILE A 269 -2.12 -23.22 -3.60
CA ILE A 269 -0.89 -22.68 -4.16
C ILE A 269 -0.84 -22.90 -5.68
N GLU A 270 -0.77 -21.81 -6.45
CA GLU A 270 -0.52 -21.79 -7.90
C GLU A 270 0.78 -21.02 -8.18
N GLY A 271 1.82 -21.69 -8.70
CA GLY A 271 3.07 -21.01 -9.09
C GLY A 271 2.83 -20.04 -10.25
N GLY A 272 2.21 -20.54 -11.33
CA GLY A 272 1.91 -19.74 -12.51
C GLY A 272 2.92 -19.96 -13.61
N TRP A 273 3.41 -18.88 -14.24
CA TRP A 273 4.36 -18.97 -15.33
C TRP A 273 5.79 -18.99 -14.79
N GLY A 274 6.64 -19.78 -15.44
CA GLY A 274 8.08 -19.79 -15.21
C GLY A 274 8.52 -20.99 -14.38
N SER A 275 9.31 -20.86 -13.33
CA SER A 275 9.87 -22.06 -12.66
C SER A 275 9.99 -21.85 -11.18
N ASP A 276 8.99 -22.34 -10.47
CA ASP A 276 8.67 -21.88 -9.14
C ASP A 276 9.12 -22.86 -8.08
N THR A 277 9.26 -22.33 -6.87
CA THR A 277 9.40 -23.14 -5.67
C THR A 277 8.13 -22.99 -4.84
N LEU A 278 7.49 -24.12 -4.56
CA LEU A 278 6.24 -24.16 -3.82
C LEU A 278 6.43 -24.94 -2.51
N SER A 279 5.86 -24.43 -1.42
CA SER A 279 5.81 -25.07 -0.11
C SER A 279 4.39 -24.92 0.44
N GLY A 280 3.74 -26.02 0.78
CA GLY A 280 2.42 -25.98 1.43
C GLY A 280 2.55 -25.54 2.89
N GLY A 281 3.52 -26.14 3.58
CA GLY A 281 3.71 -25.94 5.01
C GLY A 281 3.00 -27.03 5.80
N ALA A 282 2.20 -26.63 6.79
CA ALA A 282 1.54 -27.53 7.72
C ALA A 282 0.03 -27.50 7.51
N GLY A 283 -0.54 -28.66 7.22
CA GLY A 283 -1.97 -28.88 7.03
C GLY A 283 -2.20 -29.59 5.71
N ALA A 284 -3.43 -29.55 5.20
CA ALA A 284 -3.81 -30.24 3.97
C ALA A 284 -3.86 -29.26 2.81
N ASP A 285 -2.77 -29.21 2.05
CA ASP A 285 -2.54 -28.18 1.03
C ASP A 285 -2.95 -28.65 -0.37
N LEU A 286 -3.28 -27.69 -1.22
CA LEU A 286 -3.69 -27.90 -2.61
C LEU A 286 -2.74 -27.21 -3.57
N PHE A 287 -1.92 -28.01 -4.27
CA PHE A 287 -1.07 -27.51 -5.35
C PHE A 287 -1.84 -27.53 -6.67
N LEU A 288 -2.15 -26.34 -7.18
CA LEU A 288 -2.94 -26.13 -8.40
C LEU A 288 -2.01 -25.89 -9.60
N PHE A 289 -2.16 -26.74 -10.63
CA PHE A 289 -1.50 -26.56 -11.92
C PHE A 289 -2.54 -26.28 -12.99
N THR A 290 -2.32 -25.24 -13.80
CA THR A 290 -3.27 -24.77 -14.82
C THR A 290 -2.59 -24.67 -16.18
N GLN A 291 -3.28 -24.15 -17.20
CA GLN A 291 -2.63 -23.85 -18.48
C GLN A 291 -1.54 -22.77 -18.37
N ARG A 292 -1.47 -22.05 -17.25
CA ARG A 292 -0.42 -21.06 -16.97
C ARG A 292 0.89 -21.71 -16.53
N SER A 293 0.84 -22.91 -15.92
CA SER A 293 2.00 -23.69 -15.46
C SER A 293 3.01 -23.94 -16.56
N SER A 294 4.17 -23.28 -16.51
CA SER A 294 5.27 -23.44 -17.47
C SER A 294 6.56 -23.83 -16.76
N GLY A 295 7.65 -24.04 -17.51
CA GLY A 295 8.97 -24.35 -16.97
C GLY A 295 8.99 -25.55 -16.02
N GLU A 296 9.84 -25.49 -14.98
CA GLU A 296 10.03 -26.58 -14.03
C GLU A 296 9.83 -26.15 -12.57
N ASP A 297 8.69 -26.51 -12.01
CA ASP A 297 8.36 -26.22 -10.60
C ASP A 297 8.92 -27.28 -9.65
N ARG A 298 9.10 -26.86 -8.40
CA ARG A 298 9.60 -27.70 -7.31
C ARG A 298 8.73 -27.55 -6.08
N VAL A 299 7.97 -28.59 -5.76
CA VAL A 299 7.22 -28.68 -4.50
C VAL A 299 8.13 -29.27 -3.42
N ARG A 300 8.38 -28.54 -2.33
CA ARG A 300 9.45 -28.87 -1.36
C ARG A 300 9.03 -29.81 -0.23
N ASP A 301 7.76 -29.86 0.12
CA ASP A 301 7.25 -30.46 1.35
C ASP A 301 5.93 -31.22 1.19
N PHE A 302 5.64 -31.71 -0.01
CA PHE A 302 4.39 -32.44 -0.28
C PHE A 302 4.20 -33.66 0.64
N HIS A 303 3.12 -33.65 1.43
CA HIS A 303 2.74 -34.70 2.36
C HIS A 303 1.71 -35.65 1.72
N GLN A 304 2.18 -36.78 1.18
CA GLN A 304 1.30 -37.77 0.54
C GLN A 304 0.19 -38.26 1.48
N GLY A 305 -1.06 -38.22 0.99
CA GLY A 305 -2.25 -38.62 1.74
C GLY A 305 -2.85 -37.52 2.62
N GLU A 306 -2.22 -36.34 2.68
CA GLU A 306 -2.73 -35.12 3.30
C GLU A 306 -2.90 -34.03 2.23
N ASP A 307 -1.83 -33.73 1.50
CA ASP A 307 -1.84 -32.76 0.39
C ASP A 307 -2.43 -33.34 -0.90
N LEU A 308 -2.89 -32.45 -1.77
CA LEU A 308 -3.50 -32.76 -3.05
C LEU A 308 -2.88 -31.98 -4.20
N ILE A 309 -2.80 -32.63 -5.36
CA ILE A 309 -2.49 -32.04 -6.65
C ILE A 309 -3.80 -31.84 -7.38
N ARG A 310 -4.08 -30.62 -7.82
CA ARG A 310 -5.22 -30.33 -8.69
C ARG A 310 -4.75 -29.87 -10.05
N LEU A 311 -5.32 -30.49 -11.07
CA LEU A 311 -5.16 -30.09 -12.45
C LEU A 311 -6.34 -29.18 -12.83
N GLY A 312 -6.04 -28.04 -13.46
CA GLY A 312 -7.03 -27.13 -14.01
C GLY A 312 -7.94 -27.85 -15.01
N ARG A 313 -9.13 -27.30 -15.26
CA ARG A 313 -10.21 -27.99 -16.00
C ARG A 313 -9.85 -28.42 -17.42
N GLU A 314 -8.83 -27.82 -18.00
CA GLU A 314 -8.35 -28.10 -19.35
C GLU A 314 -7.19 -29.10 -19.37
N LEU A 315 -6.66 -29.42 -18.20
CA LEU A 315 -5.60 -30.41 -18.02
C LEU A 315 -6.20 -31.76 -17.64
N HIS A 316 -5.66 -32.83 -18.23
CA HIS A 316 -6.19 -34.17 -18.02
C HIS A 316 -5.07 -35.21 -17.88
N LEU A 317 -5.18 -36.02 -16.83
CA LEU A 317 -4.18 -37.04 -16.52
C LEU A 317 -4.28 -38.22 -17.50
N VAL A 318 -3.16 -38.53 -18.16
CA VAL A 318 -2.99 -39.62 -19.13
C VAL A 318 -1.81 -40.51 -18.73
N THR A 319 -1.75 -41.68 -19.35
CA THR A 319 -0.62 -42.63 -19.15
C THR A 319 0.59 -42.32 -20.04
N GLY A 320 0.40 -41.49 -21.06
CA GLY A 320 1.42 -41.00 -21.98
C GLY A 320 0.80 -40.05 -22.99
N PHE A 321 1.61 -39.15 -23.54
CA PHE A 321 1.13 -38.15 -24.50
C PHE A 321 0.69 -38.81 -25.81
N SER A 322 -0.47 -38.40 -26.30
CA SER A 322 -1.06 -38.78 -27.58
C SER A 322 -1.01 -37.66 -28.62
N GLY A 323 -0.51 -36.47 -28.23
CA GLY A 323 -0.49 -35.26 -29.05
C GLY A 323 -1.81 -34.51 -28.97
N GLN A 324 -2.42 -34.47 -27.78
CA GLN A 324 -3.57 -33.61 -27.48
C GLN A 324 -3.13 -32.55 -26.48
N ALA A 325 -3.51 -31.31 -26.75
CA ALA A 325 -3.24 -30.21 -25.84
C ALA A 325 -3.91 -30.44 -24.48
N GLY A 326 -3.17 -30.13 -23.41
CA GLY A 326 -3.61 -30.26 -22.02
C GLY A 326 -3.40 -31.64 -21.41
N GLU A 327 -2.66 -32.54 -22.05
CA GLU A 327 -2.33 -33.84 -21.46
C GLU A 327 -1.31 -33.68 -20.32
N VAL A 328 -1.51 -34.37 -19.20
CA VAL A 328 -0.56 -34.43 -18.08
C VAL A 328 -0.26 -35.88 -17.77
N ARG A 329 0.98 -36.22 -17.44
CA ARG A 329 1.37 -37.59 -17.06
C ARG A 329 2.27 -37.60 -15.83
N ILE A 330 2.25 -38.70 -15.09
CA ILE A 330 3.28 -39.02 -14.10
C ILE A 330 4.48 -39.60 -14.87
N ALA A 331 5.54 -38.81 -15.02
CA ALA A 331 6.72 -39.15 -15.84
C ALA A 331 7.74 -40.01 -15.09
N ASP A 332 7.83 -39.83 -13.76
CA ASP A 332 8.62 -40.66 -12.84
C ASP A 332 7.90 -40.70 -11.48
N ALA A 333 8.45 -41.43 -10.50
CA ALA A 333 7.89 -41.61 -9.16
C ALA A 333 7.41 -40.28 -8.55
N ASN A 334 8.19 -39.21 -8.64
CA ASN A 334 7.91 -37.93 -7.99
C ASN A 334 7.85 -36.76 -8.98
N ARG A 335 7.55 -37.02 -10.26
CA ARG A 335 7.54 -36.01 -11.31
C ARG A 335 6.31 -36.13 -12.20
N ILE A 336 5.65 -34.99 -12.43
CA ILE A 336 4.64 -34.85 -13.47
C ILE A 336 5.15 -33.97 -14.60
N GLU A 337 4.64 -34.20 -15.80
CA GLU A 337 4.93 -33.43 -17.01
C GLU A 337 3.63 -33.16 -17.75
N GLY A 338 3.51 -31.98 -18.38
CA GLY A 338 2.35 -31.62 -19.19
C GLY A 338 2.71 -31.21 -20.61
N ASP A 339 1.89 -31.66 -21.55
CA ASP A 339 1.86 -31.26 -22.96
C ASP A 339 0.74 -30.20 -23.10
N ARG A 340 1.13 -28.94 -23.19
CA ARG A 340 0.22 -27.79 -23.28
C ARG A 340 -0.21 -27.56 -24.72
N ASP A 341 0.68 -27.68 -25.70
CA ASP A 341 0.42 -27.29 -27.10
C ASP A 341 -0.09 -28.43 -28.00
N GLY A 342 -0.02 -29.67 -27.52
CA GLY A 342 -0.49 -30.87 -28.20
C GLY A 342 0.50 -31.43 -29.22
N ASP A 343 1.78 -31.09 -29.15
CA ASP A 343 2.80 -31.66 -30.04
C ASP A 343 3.26 -33.07 -29.63
N GLY A 344 2.82 -33.56 -28.47
CA GLY A 344 3.17 -34.86 -27.91
C GLY A 344 4.44 -34.85 -27.06
N GLN A 345 4.98 -33.67 -26.72
CA GLN A 345 6.16 -33.47 -25.87
C GLN A 345 5.79 -32.70 -24.61
N ALA A 346 6.64 -32.78 -23.59
CA ALA A 346 6.44 -32.04 -22.35
C ALA A 346 6.85 -30.58 -22.54
N ASP A 347 5.95 -29.66 -22.21
CA ASP A 347 6.18 -28.21 -22.18
C ASP A 347 6.57 -27.70 -20.79
N TRP A 348 6.12 -28.41 -19.76
CA TRP A 348 6.38 -28.06 -18.37
C TRP A 348 6.44 -29.30 -17.50
N ALA A 349 7.01 -29.15 -16.31
CA ALA A 349 7.14 -30.23 -15.36
C ALA A 349 7.10 -29.74 -13.92
N VAL A 350 6.76 -30.65 -13.02
CA VAL A 350 6.80 -30.40 -11.57
C VAL A 350 7.50 -31.55 -10.91
N THR A 351 8.44 -31.25 -10.03
CA THR A 351 9.14 -32.25 -9.21
C THR A 351 8.75 -32.09 -7.75
N PHE A 352 8.23 -33.16 -7.16
CA PHE A 352 7.88 -33.24 -5.74
C PHE A 352 9.08 -33.78 -4.97
N LEU A 353 9.60 -33.02 -4.01
CA LEU A 353 10.80 -33.38 -3.28
C LEU A 353 10.47 -34.21 -2.04
N GLY A 354 11.31 -35.21 -1.74
CA GLY A 354 11.17 -36.00 -0.51
C GLY A 354 10.02 -37.02 -0.49
N VAL A 355 9.25 -37.13 -1.58
CA VAL A 355 8.09 -38.04 -1.67
C VAL A 355 8.42 -39.38 -2.32
N GLY A 356 7.55 -40.36 -2.06
CA GLY A 356 7.55 -41.65 -2.76
C GLY A 356 6.96 -41.54 -4.17
N ALA A 357 6.51 -42.68 -4.71
CA ALA A 357 5.78 -42.67 -5.97
C ALA A 357 4.41 -42.00 -5.79
N LEU A 358 4.10 -41.01 -6.62
CA LEU A 358 2.79 -40.37 -6.71
C LEU A 358 1.74 -41.41 -7.09
N ALA A 359 0.62 -41.35 -6.41
CA ALA A 359 -0.54 -42.20 -6.65
C ALA A 359 -1.69 -41.37 -7.22
N LEU A 360 -2.66 -42.04 -7.87
CA LEU A 360 -3.89 -41.37 -8.33
C LEU A 360 -4.69 -40.75 -7.17
N SER A 361 -4.50 -41.22 -5.94
CA SER A 361 -5.10 -40.64 -4.73
C SER A 361 -4.52 -39.28 -4.36
N ASP A 362 -3.34 -38.94 -4.85
CA ASP A 362 -2.68 -37.65 -4.62
C ASP A 362 -3.30 -36.57 -5.53
N PHE A 363 -4.18 -36.95 -6.47
CA PHE A 363 -4.90 -36.03 -7.36
C PHE A 363 -6.36 -35.88 -6.91
N GLY A 364 -6.85 -34.65 -6.76
CA GLY A 364 -8.19 -34.35 -6.19
C GLY A 364 -9.00 -33.25 -6.85
#